data_AF-A0A7R9FRU9-F1
#
_entry.id   AF-A0A7R9FRU9-F1
#
_cell.length_a   1.000
_cell.length_b   1.000
_cell.length_c   1.000
_cell.angle_alpha   90.00
_cell.angle_beta   90.00
_cell.angle_gamma   90.00
#
_symmetry.space_group_name_H-M   'P 1'
#
loop_
_entity.id
_entity.type
_entity.pdbx_description
1 polymer ?
#
loop_
_entity_poly.entity_id
_entity_poly.type
_entity_poly.pdbx_seq_one_letter_code
_entity_poly.pdbx_strand_id
1 'polypeptide(L)'
;MDARTLYPLYNRLEQLTIINTHLKEFPFHVLPVMMKLKELRLPSNALKLVPALRSTSLKTLILSNNEIGTLQPGWSLPNLEFLDIRGNPILTFPSQVVDGMMNLMVLAATNCNLGPVLSSGSLVFHSRSLRMVFLQDNNIVKVEPGAISGLRGDTKIYLLQNNITTLMEDSFRPMVEVASMGHGEIFVNDNPLKCEVSMAWLVLSPDVEQVLQKVIFFECLDGTSLLDLLLIRFLHLLLPFQWVYTMV
;
A
#
# COMPACT_ATOMS: atom_id res chain seq x y z
N MET A 1 5.64 26.89 -12.19
CA MET A 1 4.54 27.31 -13.10
C MET A 1 3.63 28.27 -12.33
N ASP A 2 3.20 29.39 -12.91
CA ASP A 2 2.37 30.38 -12.21
C ASP A 2 0.87 30.06 -12.39
N ALA A 3 0.07 30.19 -11.31
CA ALA A 3 -1.40 30.09 -11.36
C ALA A 3 -2.02 30.97 -12.45
N ARG A 4 -1.43 32.15 -12.71
CA ARG A 4 -1.88 33.06 -13.77
C ARG A 4 -1.93 32.43 -15.17
N THR A 5 -1.03 31.48 -15.42
CA THR A 5 -0.99 30.75 -16.70
C THR A 5 -2.14 29.74 -16.85
N LEU A 6 -2.74 29.31 -15.73
CA LEU A 6 -3.84 28.35 -15.72
C LEU A 6 -5.23 29.00 -15.71
N TYR A 7 -5.36 30.27 -15.27
CA TYR A 7 -6.67 30.97 -15.21
C TYR A 7 -7.54 30.82 -16.47
N PRO A 8 -7.01 30.99 -17.70
CA PRO A 8 -7.83 30.87 -18.91
C PRO A 8 -8.37 29.45 -19.14
N LEU A 9 -7.80 28.45 -18.48
CA LEU A 9 -8.04 27.03 -18.73
C LEU A 9 -8.96 26.37 -17.69
N TYR A 10 -9.27 27.03 -16.57
CA TYR A 10 -10.00 26.43 -15.43
C TYR A 10 -11.31 25.72 -15.81
N ASN A 11 -12.05 26.29 -16.77
CA ASN A 11 -13.37 25.79 -17.16
C ASN A 11 -13.37 24.87 -18.39
N ARG A 12 -12.20 24.52 -18.92
CA ARG A 12 -12.06 23.76 -20.18
C ARG A 12 -11.11 22.58 -20.07
N LEU A 13 -10.06 22.70 -19.26
CA LEU A 13 -9.01 21.69 -19.20
C LEU A 13 -9.51 20.44 -18.49
N GLU A 14 -9.51 19.32 -19.20
CA GLU A 14 -9.82 18.00 -18.62
C GLU A 14 -8.58 17.23 -18.21
N GLN A 15 -7.46 17.48 -18.87
CA GLN A 15 -6.19 16.78 -18.63
C GLN A 15 -5.04 17.77 -18.70
N LEU A 16 -4.11 17.68 -17.75
CA LEU A 16 -2.87 18.46 -17.75
C LEU A 16 -1.70 17.52 -17.51
N THR A 17 -0.73 17.52 -18.43
CA THR A 17 0.53 16.78 -18.27
C THR A 17 1.71 17.72 -18.38
N ILE A 18 2.58 17.69 -17.37
CA ILE A 18 3.86 18.42 -17.34
C ILE A 18 4.93 17.41 -16.91
N ILE A 19 5.82 17.05 -17.81
CA ILE A 19 6.82 16.00 -17.58
C ILE A 19 8.22 16.53 -17.89
N ASN A 20 9.19 16.18 -17.03
CA ASN A 20 10.61 16.45 -17.29
C ASN A 20 10.92 17.93 -17.55
N THR A 21 10.32 18.81 -16.73
CA THR A 21 10.52 20.27 -16.83
C THR A 21 11.26 20.85 -15.62
N HIS A 22 11.77 19.98 -14.73
CA HIS A 22 12.35 20.38 -13.44
C HIS A 22 11.41 21.26 -12.60
N LEU A 23 10.10 21.05 -12.73
CA LEU A 23 9.09 21.82 -12.02
C LEU A 23 9.25 21.62 -10.50
N LYS A 24 9.60 22.69 -9.78
CA LYS A 24 9.75 22.68 -8.31
C LYS A 24 8.43 22.95 -7.57
N GLU A 25 7.53 23.70 -8.21
CA GLU A 25 6.27 24.12 -7.63
C GLU A 25 5.14 24.11 -8.67
N PHE A 26 3.97 23.64 -8.24
CA PHE A 26 2.72 23.68 -8.98
C PHE A 26 1.64 24.39 -8.12
N PRO A 27 0.79 25.25 -8.70
CA PRO A 27 -0.21 26.01 -7.96
C PRO A 27 -1.41 25.14 -7.56
N PHE A 28 -1.23 24.15 -6.69
CA PHE A 28 -2.28 23.19 -6.29
C PHE A 28 -3.55 23.83 -5.70
N HIS A 29 -3.46 25.05 -5.18
CA HIS A 29 -4.60 25.80 -4.63
C HIS A 29 -5.69 26.11 -5.67
N VAL A 30 -5.41 25.95 -6.96
CA VAL A 30 -6.37 26.17 -8.06
C VAL A 30 -7.23 24.94 -8.35
N LEU A 31 -6.84 23.75 -7.88
CA LEU A 31 -7.57 22.51 -8.14
C LEU A 31 -9.05 22.51 -7.72
N PRO A 32 -9.47 23.17 -6.63
CA PRO A 32 -10.89 23.25 -6.26
C PRO A 32 -11.76 23.98 -7.28
N VAL A 33 -11.20 24.88 -8.09
CA VAL A 33 -11.96 25.63 -9.12
C VAL A 33 -11.81 25.02 -10.52
N MET A 34 -10.89 24.08 -10.71
CA MET A 34 -10.71 23.35 -11.97
C MET A 34 -11.72 22.20 -12.10
N MET A 35 -13.01 22.54 -12.14
CA MET A 35 -14.13 21.61 -12.05
C MET A 35 -14.22 20.59 -13.20
N LYS A 36 -13.49 20.80 -14.30
CA LYS A 36 -13.41 19.84 -15.42
C LYS A 36 -12.15 18.99 -15.44
N LEU A 37 -11.13 19.33 -14.64
CA LEU A 37 -9.85 18.63 -14.65
C LEU A 37 -10.02 17.24 -14.04
N LYS A 38 -9.95 16.22 -14.87
CA LYS A 38 -10.03 14.81 -14.51
C LYS A 38 -8.65 14.21 -14.27
N GLU A 39 -7.62 14.74 -14.92
CA GLU A 39 -6.29 14.16 -14.89
C GLU A 39 -5.19 15.22 -14.73
N LEU A 40 -4.36 15.03 -13.71
CA LEU A 40 -3.16 15.85 -13.47
C LEU A 40 -1.95 14.92 -13.41
N ARG A 41 -1.04 15.08 -14.37
CA ARG A 41 0.21 14.34 -14.45
C ARG A 41 1.38 15.31 -14.34
N LEU A 42 2.15 15.19 -13.26
CA LEU A 42 3.38 15.93 -13.03
C LEU A 42 4.62 15.00 -12.87
N PRO A 43 4.75 13.88 -13.62
CA PRO A 43 5.82 12.93 -13.39
C PRO A 43 7.19 13.49 -13.76
N SER A 44 8.24 12.94 -13.16
CA SER A 44 9.64 13.27 -13.50
C SER A 44 9.92 14.77 -13.43
N ASN A 45 9.52 15.43 -12.35
CA ASN A 45 9.86 16.82 -12.06
C ASN A 45 10.66 16.90 -10.75
N ALA A 46 10.70 18.07 -10.10
CA ALA A 46 11.47 18.31 -8.89
C ALA A 46 10.58 18.81 -7.74
N LEU A 47 9.32 18.33 -7.69
CA LEU A 47 8.37 18.71 -6.64
C LEU A 47 8.84 18.15 -5.30
N LYS A 48 9.05 19.02 -4.31
CA LYS A 48 9.45 18.61 -2.95
C LYS A 48 8.28 18.56 -1.97
N LEU A 49 7.30 19.41 -2.20
CA LEU A 49 6.14 19.58 -1.33
C LEU A 49 4.87 19.53 -2.17
N VAL A 50 3.93 18.72 -1.71
CA VAL A 50 2.56 18.71 -2.21
C VAL A 50 1.64 19.03 -1.03
N PRO A 51 0.94 20.18 -1.05
CA PRO A 51 0.04 20.55 0.04
C PRO A 51 -1.16 19.60 0.10
N ALA A 52 -1.97 19.74 1.14
CA ALA A 52 -3.25 19.02 1.19
C ALA A 52 -4.09 19.35 -0.06
N LEU A 53 -4.40 18.33 -0.86
CA LEU A 53 -5.08 18.53 -2.13
C LEU A 53 -6.60 18.46 -1.94
N ARG A 54 -7.32 19.33 -2.65
CA ARG A 54 -8.79 19.31 -2.70
C ARG A 54 -9.23 19.42 -4.16
N SER A 55 -10.01 18.44 -4.62
CA SER A 55 -10.63 18.46 -5.94
C SER A 55 -11.82 17.51 -5.98
N THR A 56 -12.93 17.97 -6.55
CA THR A 56 -14.12 17.14 -6.77
C THR A 56 -14.18 16.56 -8.18
N SER A 57 -13.24 16.89 -9.05
CA SER A 57 -13.23 16.48 -10.47
C SER A 57 -12.12 15.48 -10.80
N LEU A 58 -11.01 15.53 -10.05
CA LEU A 58 -9.83 14.72 -10.34
C LEU A 58 -10.08 13.22 -10.12
N LYS A 59 -9.76 12.45 -11.16
CA LYS A 59 -9.81 10.97 -11.20
C LYS A 59 -8.41 10.35 -11.20
N THR A 60 -7.45 11.01 -11.84
CA THR A 60 -6.07 10.52 -11.96
C THR A 60 -5.09 11.58 -11.50
N LEU A 61 -4.22 11.21 -10.57
CA LEU A 61 -3.11 12.04 -10.09
C LEU A 61 -1.80 11.26 -10.19
N ILE A 62 -0.89 11.75 -11.04
CA ILE A 62 0.44 11.16 -11.22
C ILE A 62 1.49 12.17 -10.77
N LEU A 63 2.22 11.82 -9.71
CA LEU A 63 3.29 12.58 -9.09
C LEU A 63 4.61 11.77 -9.05
N SER A 64 4.70 10.69 -9.81
CA SER A 64 5.85 9.79 -9.79
C SER A 64 7.16 10.45 -10.18
N ASN A 65 8.27 9.94 -9.65
CA ASN A 65 9.63 10.42 -9.88
C ASN A 65 9.78 11.93 -9.61
N ASN A 66 9.36 12.37 -8.43
CA ASN A 66 9.61 13.70 -7.91
C ASN A 66 10.50 13.59 -6.66
N GLU A 67 10.66 14.69 -5.91
CA GLU A 67 11.47 14.75 -4.69
C GLU A 67 10.59 14.89 -3.44
N ILE A 68 9.37 14.31 -3.48
CA ILE A 68 8.38 14.46 -2.40
C ILE A 68 8.83 13.62 -1.20
N GLY A 69 9.24 14.28 -0.11
CA GLY A 69 9.69 13.61 1.11
C GLY A 69 8.57 13.19 2.06
N THR A 70 7.43 13.87 1.99
CA THR A 70 6.25 13.58 2.83
C THR A 70 4.98 13.98 2.10
N LEU A 71 3.92 13.19 2.27
CA LEU A 71 2.57 13.61 1.93
C LEU A 71 1.96 14.37 3.10
N GLN A 72 1.18 15.41 2.81
CA GLN A 72 0.42 16.14 3.82
C GLN A 72 -0.89 15.39 4.13
N PRO A 73 -1.33 15.32 5.39
CA PRO A 73 -2.64 14.76 5.72
C PRO A 73 -3.79 15.65 5.18
N GLY A 74 -5.00 15.10 5.14
CA GLY A 74 -6.21 15.88 4.82
C GLY A 74 -6.46 16.10 3.33
N TRP A 75 -5.91 15.24 2.47
CA TRP A 75 -6.28 15.21 1.06
C TRP A 75 -7.76 14.81 0.93
N SER A 76 -8.51 15.58 0.14
CA SER A 76 -9.92 15.34 -0.16
C SER A 76 -10.10 15.28 -1.67
N LEU A 77 -10.03 14.06 -2.20
CA LEU A 77 -10.12 13.75 -3.61
C LEU A 77 -11.14 12.62 -3.80
N PRO A 78 -12.44 12.87 -3.49
CA PRO A 78 -13.44 11.81 -3.37
C PRO A 78 -13.66 11.02 -4.66
N ASN A 79 -13.35 11.62 -5.82
CA ASN A 79 -13.48 11.01 -7.14
C ASN A 79 -12.17 10.45 -7.69
N LEU A 80 -11.07 10.48 -6.92
CA LEU A 80 -9.80 9.93 -7.35
C LEU A 80 -9.90 8.42 -7.45
N GLU A 81 -9.50 7.88 -8.60
CA GLU A 81 -9.49 6.46 -8.93
C GLU A 81 -8.04 5.94 -8.97
N PHE A 82 -7.08 6.77 -9.38
CA PHE A 82 -5.68 6.39 -9.53
C PHE A 82 -4.73 7.43 -8.91
N LEU A 83 -3.91 7.00 -7.96
CA LEU A 83 -2.83 7.79 -7.38
C LEU A 83 -1.48 7.11 -7.62
N ASP A 84 -0.58 7.79 -8.31
CA ASP A 84 0.79 7.34 -8.53
C ASP A 84 1.80 8.30 -7.92
N ILE A 85 2.51 7.84 -6.89
CA ILE A 85 3.56 8.55 -6.16
C ILE A 85 4.89 7.79 -6.23
N ARG A 86 5.02 6.80 -7.12
CA ARG A 86 6.22 5.94 -7.23
C ARG A 86 7.50 6.76 -7.40
N GLY A 87 8.62 6.27 -6.88
CA GLY A 87 9.92 6.91 -7.09
C GLY A 87 10.08 8.26 -6.37
N ASN A 88 9.33 8.52 -5.30
CA ASN A 88 9.50 9.68 -4.43
C ASN A 88 10.09 9.25 -3.08
N PRO A 89 10.97 10.02 -2.43
CA PRO A 89 11.59 9.63 -1.16
C PRO A 89 10.67 9.79 0.08
N ILE A 90 9.48 9.19 0.03
CA ILE A 90 8.46 9.23 1.10
C ILE A 90 8.81 8.20 2.18
N LEU A 91 9.39 8.66 3.30
CA LEU A 91 9.80 7.77 4.39
C LEU A 91 8.62 7.12 5.12
N THR A 92 7.54 7.88 5.34
CA THR A 92 6.37 7.44 6.09
C THR A 92 5.10 8.03 5.52
N PHE A 93 3.99 7.32 5.64
CA PHE A 93 2.68 7.91 5.44
C PHE A 93 2.17 8.54 6.74
N PRO A 94 1.59 9.76 6.69
CA PRO A 94 0.83 10.25 7.83
C PRO A 94 -0.42 9.38 8.02
N SER A 95 -0.97 9.39 9.23
CA SER A 95 -2.26 8.74 9.50
C SER A 95 -3.33 9.26 8.54
N GLN A 96 -4.16 8.36 8.02
CA GLN A 96 -5.31 8.67 7.18
C GLN A 96 -4.95 9.42 5.89
N VAL A 97 -3.79 9.14 5.28
CA VAL A 97 -3.35 9.84 4.05
C VAL A 97 -4.29 9.63 2.86
N VAL A 98 -5.04 8.52 2.84
CA VAL A 98 -5.97 8.13 1.77
C VAL A 98 -7.46 8.28 2.15
N ASP A 99 -7.77 8.84 3.32
CA ASP A 99 -9.13 8.88 3.90
C ASP A 99 -10.16 9.55 2.98
N GLY A 100 -9.74 10.66 2.34
CA GLY A 100 -10.60 11.44 1.44
C GLY A 100 -10.69 10.90 0.02
N MET A 101 -10.19 9.69 -0.28
CA MET A 101 -10.17 9.09 -1.62
C MET A 101 -11.22 7.97 -1.75
N MET A 102 -12.49 8.36 -1.73
CA MET A 102 -13.64 7.46 -1.62
C MET A 102 -13.85 6.52 -2.82
N ASN A 103 -13.23 6.81 -3.97
CA ASN A 103 -13.33 6.00 -5.19
C ASN A 103 -11.97 5.40 -5.61
N LEU A 104 -10.96 5.44 -4.74
CA LEU A 104 -9.61 5.00 -5.09
C LEU A 104 -9.61 3.54 -5.51
N MET A 105 -9.10 3.25 -6.69
CA MET A 105 -8.94 1.90 -7.23
C MET A 105 -7.50 1.42 -7.08
N VAL A 106 -6.54 2.31 -7.35
CA VAL A 106 -5.12 1.98 -7.35
C VAL A 106 -4.31 3.04 -6.59
N LEU A 107 -3.52 2.57 -5.63
CA LEU A 107 -2.43 3.32 -5.02
C LEU A 107 -1.10 2.73 -5.49
N ALA A 108 -0.29 3.54 -6.18
CA ALA A 108 1.05 3.17 -6.61
C ALA A 108 2.13 3.91 -5.80
N ALA A 109 2.75 3.22 -4.85
CA ALA A 109 3.78 3.74 -3.95
C ALA A 109 5.04 2.85 -3.91
N THR A 110 5.38 2.28 -5.06
CA THR A 110 6.61 1.53 -5.31
C THR A 110 7.85 2.41 -5.24
N ASN A 111 8.97 1.88 -4.74
CA ASN A 111 10.26 2.59 -4.71
C ASN A 111 10.16 3.99 -4.08
N CYS A 112 9.52 4.05 -2.91
CA CYS A 112 9.31 5.30 -2.19
C CYS A 112 10.22 5.48 -0.97
N ASN A 113 11.11 4.53 -0.69
CA ASN A 113 11.92 4.51 0.54
C ASN A 113 11.07 4.41 1.83
N LEU A 114 9.83 3.91 1.73
CA LEU A 114 8.90 3.75 2.86
C LEU A 114 9.46 2.75 3.87
N GLY A 115 9.44 3.10 5.15
CA GLY A 115 9.90 2.23 6.24
C GLY A 115 10.79 2.95 7.25
N PRO A 116 11.27 2.24 8.29
CA PRO A 116 11.19 0.79 8.47
C PRO A 116 9.84 0.28 9.01
N VAL A 117 8.97 1.16 9.49
CA VAL A 117 7.66 0.79 10.06
C VAL A 117 6.55 1.44 9.24
N LEU A 118 5.58 0.63 8.80
CA LEU A 118 4.31 1.14 8.31
C LEU A 118 3.35 1.24 9.50
N SER A 119 3.13 2.48 9.97
CA SER A 119 2.45 2.74 11.24
C SER A 119 0.94 2.52 11.18
N SER A 120 0.35 2.19 12.33
CA SER A 120 -1.11 2.06 12.48
C SER A 120 -1.85 3.29 11.95
N GLY A 121 -2.93 3.07 11.19
CA GLY A 121 -3.72 4.14 10.61
C GLY A 121 -3.13 4.81 9.36
N SER A 122 -1.95 4.39 8.87
CA SER A 122 -1.33 4.98 7.66
C SER A 122 -2.26 4.90 6.43
N LEU A 123 -2.73 3.70 6.10
CA LEU A 123 -3.52 3.39 4.91
C LEU A 123 -4.89 2.84 5.31
N VAL A 124 -5.75 3.72 5.83
CA VAL A 124 -7.15 3.41 6.13
C VAL A 124 -8.01 3.74 4.91
N PHE A 125 -8.45 2.72 4.19
CA PHE A 125 -9.23 2.91 2.97
C PHE A 125 -10.74 2.96 3.27
N HIS A 126 -11.43 3.93 2.67
CA HIS A 126 -12.89 3.99 2.66
C HIS A 126 -13.49 3.68 1.28
N SER A 127 -12.63 3.36 0.32
CA SER A 127 -13.03 3.13 -1.07
C SER A 127 -13.75 1.80 -1.27
N ARG A 128 -14.88 1.86 -1.98
CA ARG A 128 -15.61 0.65 -2.43
C ARG A 128 -15.01 0.02 -3.69
N SER A 129 -14.13 0.76 -4.36
CA SER A 129 -13.55 0.40 -5.66
C SER A 129 -12.09 -0.01 -5.58
N LEU A 130 -11.50 -0.10 -4.39
CA LEU A 130 -10.10 -0.46 -4.20
C LEU A 130 -9.80 -1.83 -4.83
N ARG A 131 -8.70 -1.91 -5.59
CA ARG A 131 -8.25 -3.11 -6.30
C ARG A 131 -6.77 -3.40 -6.08
N MET A 132 -5.91 -2.38 -6.10
CA MET A 132 -4.47 -2.60 -6.05
C MET A 132 -3.78 -1.60 -5.14
N VAL A 133 -2.92 -2.11 -4.25
CA VAL A 133 -2.03 -1.32 -3.40
C VAL A 133 -0.60 -1.79 -3.64
N PHE A 134 0.19 -0.95 -4.29
CA PHE A 134 1.58 -1.25 -4.63
C PHE A 134 2.52 -0.60 -3.63
N LEU A 135 3.18 -1.42 -2.81
CA LEU A 135 4.14 -1.03 -1.78
C LEU A 135 5.50 -1.75 -1.95
N GLN A 136 5.72 -2.39 -3.10
CA GLN A 136 6.95 -3.09 -3.39
C GLN A 136 8.16 -2.17 -3.55
N ASP A 137 9.37 -2.73 -3.48
CA ASP A 137 10.64 -1.99 -3.57
C ASP A 137 10.73 -0.88 -2.51
N ASN A 138 10.34 -1.16 -1.28
CA ASN A 138 10.47 -0.22 -0.16
C ASN A 138 11.35 -0.83 0.95
N ASN A 139 11.48 -0.13 2.07
CA ASN A 139 12.30 -0.56 3.21
C ASN A 139 11.43 -1.02 4.39
N ILE A 140 10.21 -1.52 4.14
CA ILE A 140 9.28 -1.88 5.21
C ILE A 140 9.83 -3.12 5.91
N VAL A 141 10.05 -3.03 7.22
CA VAL A 141 10.46 -4.13 8.10
C VAL A 141 9.28 -4.66 8.89
N LYS A 142 8.41 -3.74 9.33
CA LYS A 142 7.25 -4.05 10.17
C LYS A 142 6.01 -3.34 9.64
N VAL A 143 4.92 -4.10 9.54
CA VAL A 143 3.57 -3.57 9.38
C VAL A 143 2.92 -3.61 10.76
N GLU A 144 2.43 -2.48 11.25
CA GLU A 144 1.70 -2.43 12.52
C GLU A 144 0.23 -2.86 12.37
N PRO A 145 -0.43 -3.27 13.46
CA PRO A 145 -1.85 -3.57 13.45
C PRO A 145 -2.67 -2.39 12.95
N GLY A 146 -3.55 -2.64 11.97
CA GLY A 146 -4.40 -1.61 11.36
C GLY A 146 -3.66 -0.59 10.49
N ALA A 147 -2.37 -0.79 10.19
CA ALA A 147 -1.62 0.08 9.29
C ALA A 147 -2.19 0.10 7.88
N ILE A 148 -2.73 -1.04 7.43
CA ILE A 148 -3.50 -1.20 6.20
C ILE A 148 -4.87 -1.75 6.59
N SER A 149 -5.93 -1.00 6.35
CA SER A 149 -7.30 -1.39 6.75
C SER A 149 -8.36 -0.84 5.80
N GLY A 150 -9.61 -1.32 5.95
CA GLY A 150 -10.70 -0.91 5.05
C GLY A 150 -10.60 -1.48 3.63
N LEU A 151 -9.89 -2.60 3.50
CA LEU A 151 -9.70 -3.33 2.25
C LEU A 151 -11.02 -3.95 1.75
N ARG A 152 -11.05 -4.28 0.46
CA ARG A 152 -12.11 -5.07 -0.17
C ARG A 152 -11.61 -6.48 -0.43
N GLY A 153 -12.50 -7.45 -0.47
CA GLY A 153 -12.14 -8.86 -0.69
C GLY A 153 -11.42 -9.14 -2.01
N ASP A 154 -11.50 -8.25 -3.00
CA ASP A 154 -10.77 -8.34 -4.28
C ASP A 154 -9.50 -7.47 -4.33
N THR A 155 -9.04 -6.94 -3.19
CA THR A 155 -7.85 -6.07 -3.15
C THR A 155 -6.58 -6.90 -3.21
N LYS A 156 -5.69 -6.57 -4.13
CA LYS A 156 -4.33 -7.11 -4.21
C LYS A 156 -3.34 -6.15 -3.55
N ILE A 157 -2.54 -6.66 -2.62
CA ILE A 157 -1.55 -5.90 -1.86
C ILE A 157 -0.17 -6.44 -2.21
N TYR A 158 0.68 -5.57 -2.75
CA TYR A 158 2.01 -5.92 -3.19
C TYR A 158 3.03 -5.40 -2.18
N LEU A 159 3.53 -6.29 -1.32
CA LEU A 159 4.58 -6.03 -0.32
C LEU A 159 5.91 -6.71 -0.67
N LEU A 160 6.01 -7.31 -1.86
CA LEU A 160 7.24 -7.94 -2.35
C LEU A 160 8.43 -6.99 -2.34
N GLN A 161 9.64 -7.52 -2.28
CA GLN A 161 10.89 -6.73 -2.34
C GLN A 161 10.92 -5.63 -1.27
N ASN A 162 10.60 -6.02 -0.04
CA ASN A 162 10.75 -5.21 1.16
C ASN A 162 11.72 -5.92 2.13
N ASN A 163 11.80 -5.45 3.37
CA ASN A 163 12.66 -6.03 4.39
C ASN A 163 11.83 -6.66 5.54
N ILE A 164 10.64 -7.15 5.23
CA ILE A 164 9.71 -7.70 6.22
C ILE A 164 10.29 -9.00 6.78
N THR A 165 10.47 -9.07 8.08
CA THR A 165 11.01 -10.28 8.73
C THR A 165 9.93 -11.20 9.28
N THR A 166 8.74 -10.69 9.56
CA THR A 166 7.69 -11.45 10.24
C THR A 166 6.31 -10.98 9.80
N LEU A 167 5.47 -11.91 9.38
CA LEU A 167 4.04 -11.66 9.14
C LEU A 167 3.31 -11.76 10.48
N MET A 168 3.33 -10.70 11.29
CA MET A 168 2.66 -10.69 12.60
C MET A 168 1.15 -10.89 12.47
N GLU A 169 0.60 -11.77 13.31
CA GLU A 169 -0.79 -12.22 13.24
C GLU A 169 -1.79 -11.05 13.29
N ASP A 170 -1.64 -10.17 14.27
CA ASP A 170 -2.51 -9.00 14.48
C ASP A 170 -2.53 -8.01 13.30
N SER A 171 -1.47 -8.03 12.49
CA SER A 171 -1.26 -7.12 11.37
C SER A 171 -1.75 -7.74 10.07
N PHE A 172 -1.47 -9.03 9.84
CA PHE A 172 -1.74 -9.71 8.58
C PHE A 172 -3.03 -10.53 8.56
N ARG A 173 -3.45 -11.13 9.69
CA ARG A 173 -4.68 -11.94 9.75
C ARG A 173 -5.91 -11.18 9.26
N PRO A 174 -6.18 -9.92 9.66
CA PRO A 174 -7.35 -9.20 9.16
C PRO A 174 -7.33 -8.96 7.63
N MET A 175 -6.15 -8.71 7.06
CA MET A 175 -6.01 -8.52 5.60
C MET A 175 -6.27 -9.83 4.86
N VAL A 176 -5.76 -10.95 5.38
CA VAL A 176 -5.97 -12.29 4.82
C VAL A 176 -7.45 -12.68 4.88
N GLU A 177 -8.10 -12.49 6.02
CA GLU A 177 -9.53 -12.79 6.20
C GLU A 177 -10.39 -12.01 5.21
N VAL A 178 -10.11 -10.71 5.01
CA VAL A 178 -10.81 -9.91 3.99
C VAL A 178 -10.54 -10.45 2.60
N ALA A 179 -9.28 -10.75 2.25
CA ALA A 179 -8.90 -11.30 0.95
C ALA A 179 -9.56 -12.67 0.66
N SER A 180 -9.82 -13.47 1.69
CA SER A 180 -10.55 -14.74 1.59
C SER A 180 -12.02 -14.58 1.22
N MET A 181 -12.62 -13.41 1.46
CA MET A 181 -14.00 -13.10 1.05
C MET A 181 -14.14 -12.79 -0.45
N GLY A 182 -13.03 -12.75 -1.21
CA GLY A 182 -13.03 -12.47 -2.66
C GLY A 182 -11.78 -13.02 -3.36
N HIS A 183 -11.30 -12.33 -4.40
CA HIS A 183 -10.11 -12.69 -5.19
C HIS A 183 -8.87 -11.86 -4.82
N GLY A 184 -8.83 -11.31 -3.62
CA GLY A 184 -7.71 -10.55 -3.08
C GLY A 184 -6.53 -11.45 -2.76
N GLU A 185 -5.34 -10.85 -2.78
CA GLU A 185 -4.05 -11.55 -2.64
C GLU A 185 -3.05 -10.60 -1.96
N ILE A 186 -2.16 -11.17 -1.15
CA ILE A 186 -1.07 -10.46 -0.46
C ILE A 186 0.24 -11.06 -0.93
N PHE A 187 0.99 -10.30 -1.73
CA PHE A 187 2.27 -10.74 -2.28
C PHE A 187 3.39 -10.32 -1.34
N VAL A 188 4.15 -11.30 -0.83
CA VAL A 188 5.20 -11.09 0.18
C VAL A 188 6.56 -11.66 -0.22
N ASN A 189 6.71 -12.10 -1.47
CA ASN A 189 7.98 -12.64 -1.98
C ASN A 189 9.15 -11.66 -1.85
N ASP A 190 10.36 -12.18 -1.86
CA ASP A 190 11.59 -11.38 -1.77
C ASP A 190 11.64 -10.50 -0.50
N ASN A 191 11.12 -11.04 0.61
CA ASN A 191 11.28 -10.50 1.96
C ASN A 191 12.08 -11.50 2.81
N PRO A 192 12.96 -11.05 3.73
CA PRO A 192 13.75 -11.94 4.59
C PRO A 192 12.93 -12.51 5.76
N LEU A 193 11.87 -13.26 5.43
CA LEU A 193 10.92 -13.80 6.41
C LEU A 193 11.60 -14.84 7.31
N LYS A 194 11.62 -14.60 8.62
CA LYS A 194 12.15 -15.50 9.65
C LYS A 194 11.02 -16.34 10.22
N CYS A 195 10.87 -17.56 9.72
CA CYS A 195 9.78 -18.48 10.08
C CYS A 195 9.93 -19.08 11.47
N GLU A 196 9.59 -18.26 12.46
CA GLU A 196 9.58 -18.61 13.88
C GLU A 196 8.15 -18.81 14.40
N VAL A 197 8.00 -19.12 15.69
CA VAL A 197 6.71 -19.38 16.35
C VAL A 197 5.68 -18.26 16.14
N SER A 198 6.12 -17.02 15.96
CA SER A 198 5.26 -15.86 15.69
C SER A 198 4.51 -15.94 14.36
N MET A 199 4.93 -16.80 13.44
CA MET A 199 4.22 -17.06 12.17
C MET A 199 3.46 -18.40 12.17
N ALA A 200 3.42 -19.11 13.30
CA ALA A 200 2.71 -20.38 13.40
C ALA A 200 1.21 -20.25 13.09
N TRP A 201 0.62 -19.06 13.27
CA TRP A 201 -0.76 -18.77 12.91
C TRP A 201 -1.08 -19.05 11.43
N LEU A 202 -0.11 -18.92 10.52
CA LEU A 202 -0.28 -19.18 9.09
C LEU A 202 -0.65 -20.64 8.82
N VAL A 203 -0.08 -21.57 9.59
CA VAL A 203 -0.33 -23.01 9.45
C VAL A 203 -1.28 -23.54 10.49
N LEU A 204 -1.40 -22.91 11.67
CA LEU A 204 -2.29 -23.33 12.75
C LEU A 204 -3.69 -22.74 12.66
N SER A 205 -3.97 -21.84 11.71
CA SER A 205 -5.32 -21.32 11.49
C SER A 205 -6.30 -22.46 11.13
N PRO A 206 -7.53 -22.47 11.66
CA PRO A 206 -8.58 -23.37 11.20
C PRO A 206 -8.79 -23.28 9.68
N ASP A 207 -8.64 -22.07 9.13
CA ASP A 207 -8.80 -21.77 7.71
C ASP A 207 -7.47 -21.83 6.92
N VAL A 208 -6.59 -22.76 7.28
CA VAL A 208 -5.21 -22.83 6.73
C VAL A 208 -5.17 -22.82 5.19
N GLU A 209 -6.07 -23.54 4.53
CA GLU A 209 -6.15 -23.59 3.07
C GLU A 209 -6.49 -22.22 2.47
N GLN A 210 -7.38 -21.47 3.13
CA GLN A 210 -7.73 -20.12 2.70
C GLN A 210 -6.56 -19.17 2.91
N VAL A 211 -5.86 -19.25 4.05
CA VAL A 211 -4.68 -18.41 4.33
C VAL A 211 -3.57 -18.65 3.29
N LEU A 212 -3.29 -19.92 3.00
CA LEU A 212 -2.29 -20.35 2.02
C LEU A 212 -2.52 -19.82 0.61
N GLN A 213 -3.79 -19.73 0.19
CA GLN A 213 -4.13 -19.24 -1.14
C GLN A 213 -4.06 -17.71 -1.25
N LYS A 214 -3.94 -16.99 -0.14
CA LYS A 214 -3.96 -15.51 -0.11
C LYS A 214 -2.60 -14.90 0.14
N VAL A 215 -1.70 -15.61 0.81
CA VAL A 215 -0.30 -15.17 1.00
C VAL A 215 0.55 -15.76 -0.14
N ILE A 216 0.80 -14.95 -1.16
CA ILE A 216 1.35 -15.40 -2.44
C ILE A 216 2.88 -15.38 -2.42
N PHE A 217 3.48 -16.44 -2.97
CA PHE A 217 4.93 -16.65 -3.11
C PHE A 217 5.68 -16.47 -1.78
N PHE A 218 5.12 -17.02 -0.71
CA PHE A 218 5.75 -17.07 0.60
C PHE A 218 6.94 -18.02 0.61
N GLU A 219 8.09 -17.52 1.04
CA GLU A 219 9.30 -18.29 1.29
C GLU A 219 10.04 -17.70 2.49
N CYS A 220 10.46 -18.56 3.41
CA CYS A 220 11.28 -18.22 4.55
C CYS A 220 12.73 -17.96 4.11
N LEU A 221 13.50 -17.22 4.90
CA LEU A 221 14.90 -16.92 4.63
C LEU A 221 15.79 -18.17 4.50
N ASP A 222 15.41 -19.27 5.16
CA ASP A 222 16.08 -20.57 5.08
C ASP A 222 15.60 -21.43 3.89
N GLY A 223 14.73 -20.90 3.04
CA GLY A 223 14.15 -21.58 1.87
C GLY A 223 12.89 -22.39 2.19
N THR A 224 12.41 -22.39 3.44
CA THR A 224 11.19 -23.11 3.81
C THR A 224 9.96 -22.45 3.19
N SER A 225 9.09 -23.20 2.51
CA SER A 225 7.82 -22.64 2.01
C SER A 225 6.67 -22.83 3.01
N LEU A 226 5.54 -22.15 2.79
CA LEU A 226 4.35 -22.32 3.62
C LEU A 226 3.80 -23.76 3.53
N LEU A 227 3.97 -24.43 2.38
CA LEU A 227 3.60 -25.84 2.19
C LEU A 227 4.47 -26.77 3.06
N ASP A 228 5.75 -26.45 3.22
CA ASP A 228 6.65 -27.26 4.06
C ASP A 228 6.29 -27.12 5.54
N LEU A 229 5.83 -25.94 5.97
CA LEU A 229 5.35 -25.71 7.34
C LEU A 229 4.09 -26.55 7.69
N LEU A 230 3.28 -26.93 6.70
CA LEU A 230 2.09 -27.78 6.92
C LEU A 230 2.44 -29.19 7.35
N LEU A 231 3.57 -29.74 6.88
CA LEU A 231 4.03 -31.08 7.25
C LEU A 231 4.35 -31.15 8.76
N ILE A 232 4.78 -30.04 9.35
CA ILE A 232 5.04 -29.90 10.80
C ILE A 232 3.74 -29.86 11.60
N ARG A 233 2.64 -29.33 11.01
CA ARG A 233 1.32 -29.31 11.66
C ARG A 233 0.79 -30.71 11.98
N PHE A 234 1.08 -31.68 11.12
CA PHE A 234 0.69 -33.08 11.34
C PHE A 234 1.45 -33.72 12.51
N LEU A 235 2.72 -33.36 12.75
CA LEU A 235 3.51 -33.83 13.90
C LEU A 235 2.97 -33.30 15.24
N HIS A 236 2.49 -32.06 15.26
CA HIS A 236 1.87 -31.45 16.46
C HIS A 236 0.50 -32.03 16.82
N LEU A 237 -0.29 -32.47 15.84
CA LEU A 237 -1.59 -33.11 16.07
C LEU A 237 -1.48 -34.58 16.48
N LEU A 238 -0.34 -35.22 16.20
CA LEU A 238 -0.08 -36.64 16.51
C LEU A 238 0.71 -36.85 17.81
N LEU A 239 1.32 -35.80 18.39
CA LEU A 239 2.06 -35.88 19.64
C LEU A 239 1.31 -35.13 20.77
N PRO A 240 1.03 -35.77 21.92
CA PRO A 240 0.45 -35.07 23.06
C PRO A 240 1.39 -33.94 23.51
N PHE A 241 0.79 -32.82 23.92
CA PHE A 241 1.36 -31.49 24.24
C PHE A 241 2.67 -31.42 25.06
N GLN A 242 3.23 -32.52 25.56
CA GLN A 242 4.40 -32.58 26.44
C GLN A 242 5.76 -32.80 25.74
N TRP A 243 5.82 -33.06 24.44
CA TRP A 243 7.09 -33.43 23.76
C TRP A 243 7.71 -32.36 22.85
N VAL A 244 7.04 -31.24 22.64
CA VAL A 244 7.49 -30.26 21.62
C VAL A 244 8.55 -29.29 22.16
N TYR A 245 8.73 -29.20 23.48
CA TYR A 245 9.73 -28.30 24.08
C TYR A 245 11.15 -28.88 24.22
N THR A 246 11.44 -30.05 23.63
CA THR A 246 12.77 -30.69 23.75
C THR A 246 13.51 -30.96 22.44
N MET A 247 13.01 -30.45 21.30
CA MET A 247 13.78 -30.48 20.05
C MET A 247 13.61 -29.19 19.24
N VAL A 248 14.25 -28.10 19.71
CA VAL A 248 15.00 -27.13 18.88
C VAL A 248 16.13 -26.58 19.75
#